data_AF-A0A3L5TUI0-F1
#
_entry.id   AF-A0A3L5TUI0-F1
#
_cell.length_a   1.000
_cell.length_b   1.000
_cell.length_c   1.000
_cell.angle_alpha   90.00
_cell.angle_beta   90.00
_cell.angle_gamma   90.00
#
_symmetry.space_group_name_H-M   'P 1'
#
loop_
_entity.id
_entity.type
_entity.pdbx_description
1 polymer ?
#
loop_
_entity_poly.entity_id
_entity_poly.type
_entity_poly.pdbx_seq_one_letter_code
_entity_poly.pdbx_strand_id
1 'polypeptide(L)'
;LYKIEGRQGKGDDTALNAIRLKCRKGHNSPNTGGTIWAHEGRWGQWSSTMNCPSGKRFVGFRLQVEDRQGKGDDTAANYVRFRCRRVNGGATRRIGTKGMWGTFGAWSNSCPRGSAICGLKVKIEKPQ
;
A
#
# COMPACT_ATOMS: atom_id res chain seq x y z
N LEU A 1 6.56 -1.78 2.61
CA LEU A 1 6.83 -2.90 1.68
C LEU A 1 5.49 -3.50 1.29
N TYR A 2 5.40 -4.11 0.12
CA TYR A 2 4.27 -4.95 -0.23
C TYR A 2 4.74 -6.30 -0.78
N LYS A 3 3.90 -7.32 -0.64
CA LYS A 3 4.17 -8.69 -1.12
C LYS A 3 3.29 -8.96 -2.34
N ILE A 4 3.92 -9.31 -3.47
CA ILE A 4 3.23 -9.56 -4.75
C ILE A 4 3.70 -10.91 -5.33
N GLU A 5 2.77 -11.67 -5.88
CA GLU A 5 3.05 -12.88 -6.67
C GLU A 5 3.44 -12.55 -8.11
N GLY A 6 4.36 -13.34 -8.68
CA GLY A 6 4.63 -13.32 -10.12
C GLY A 6 3.65 -14.22 -10.87
N ARG A 7 3.70 -14.17 -12.21
CA ARG A 7 2.81 -14.90 -13.13
C ARG A 7 2.74 -16.40 -12.77
N GLN A 8 1.55 -16.91 -12.46
CA GLN A 8 1.28 -18.28 -12.05
C GLN A 8 0.01 -18.71 -12.80
N GLY A 9 0.18 -19.24 -14.02
CA GLY A 9 -0.86 -19.29 -15.06
C GLY A 9 -2.23 -19.94 -14.75
N LYS A 10 -2.51 -20.43 -13.54
CA LYS A 10 -3.86 -20.73 -13.03
C LYS A 10 -4.03 -20.13 -11.62
N GLY A 11 -4.91 -19.13 -11.48
CA GLY A 11 -5.17 -18.36 -10.24
C GLY A 11 -4.98 -16.85 -10.46
N ASP A 12 -5.13 -16.03 -9.40
CA ASP A 12 -4.79 -14.60 -9.47
C ASP A 12 -3.29 -14.42 -9.77
N ASP A 13 -2.96 -14.15 -11.03
CA ASP A 13 -1.60 -14.13 -11.56
C ASP A 13 -0.67 -13.07 -10.92
N THR A 14 -1.21 -12.05 -10.25
CA THR A 14 -0.41 -10.96 -9.62
C THR A 14 -1.19 -10.22 -8.51
N ALA A 15 -1.53 -10.85 -7.39
CA ALA A 15 -2.23 -10.17 -6.29
C ALA A 15 -1.30 -9.56 -5.22
N LEU A 16 -1.70 -8.40 -4.67
CA LEU A 16 -1.11 -7.78 -3.48
C LEU A 16 -1.52 -8.58 -2.24
N ASN A 17 -0.64 -9.48 -1.83
CA ASN A 17 -0.92 -10.42 -0.75
C ASN A 17 -0.71 -9.83 0.66
N ALA A 18 0.13 -8.80 0.79
CA ALA A 18 0.40 -8.15 2.08
C ALA A 18 0.99 -6.74 1.94
N ILE A 19 0.81 -5.92 2.97
CA ILE A 19 1.42 -4.59 3.11
C ILE A 19 2.02 -4.44 4.52
N ARG A 20 3.29 -4.01 4.57
CA ARG A 20 4.00 -3.58 5.78
C ARG A 20 4.28 -2.08 5.74
N LEU A 21 3.85 -1.34 6.75
CA LEU A 21 4.18 0.09 6.92
C LEU A 21 5.20 0.25 8.04
N LYS A 22 6.28 1.01 7.76
CA LYS A 22 7.24 1.44 8.78
C LYS A 22 6.76 2.78 9.35
N CYS A 23 6.32 2.77 10.59
CA CYS A 23 5.89 3.95 11.32
C CYS A 23 7.11 4.66 11.93
N ARG A 24 7.07 5.99 11.91
CA ARG A 24 8.01 6.81 12.69
C ARG A 24 7.39 7.09 14.06
N LYS A 25 8.23 7.34 15.07
CA LYS A 25 7.78 7.74 16.41
C LYS A 25 6.77 8.90 16.29
N GLY A 26 5.57 8.70 16.84
CA GLY A 26 4.60 9.78 16.99
C GLY A 26 5.06 10.75 18.07
N HIS A 27 4.65 12.02 17.99
CA HIS A 27 5.08 13.07 18.94
C HIS A 27 4.84 12.67 20.42
N ASN A 28 3.83 11.83 20.69
CA ASN A 28 3.45 11.36 22.04
C ASN A 28 3.44 9.83 22.19
N SER A 29 4.17 9.08 21.35
CA SER A 29 4.22 7.61 21.46
C SER A 29 5.42 7.17 22.29
N PRO A 30 5.22 6.44 23.41
CA PRO A 30 6.33 5.84 24.17
C PRO A 30 7.06 4.76 23.37
N ASN A 31 6.36 4.16 22.40
CA ASN A 31 6.97 3.21 21.47
C ASN A 31 7.83 3.95 20.44
N THR A 32 9.09 3.52 20.32
CA THR A 32 9.92 3.76 19.13
C THR A 32 9.15 3.28 17.92
N GLY A 33 9.19 4.02 16.81
CA GLY A 33 8.43 3.65 15.61
C GLY A 33 8.57 2.17 15.27
N GLY A 34 7.48 1.53 14.84
CA GLY A 34 7.43 0.09 14.57
C GLY A 34 7.11 -0.23 13.11
N THR A 35 7.19 -1.52 12.76
CA THR A 35 6.59 -2.01 11.51
C THR A 35 5.22 -2.59 11.83
N ILE A 36 4.20 -2.16 11.11
CA ILE A 36 2.83 -2.69 11.23
C ILE A 36 2.44 -3.41 9.93
N TRP A 37 1.68 -4.49 10.08
CA TRP A 37 1.06 -5.23 8.98
C TRP A 37 -0.25 -5.82 9.48
N ALA A 38 -1.22 -5.96 8.57
CA ALA A 38 -2.51 -6.56 8.92
C ALA A 38 -2.57 -8.06 8.60
N HIS A 39 -1.72 -8.54 7.70
CA HIS A 39 -1.57 -9.94 7.34
C HIS A 39 -0.18 -10.17 6.71
N GLU A 40 0.37 -11.37 6.86
CA GLU A 40 1.71 -11.72 6.31
C GLU A 40 1.67 -12.03 4.80
N GLY A 41 0.51 -12.45 4.30
CA GLY A 41 0.33 -12.92 2.93
C GLY A 41 0.97 -14.30 2.75
N ARG A 42 0.21 -15.28 2.28
CA ARG A 42 0.74 -16.65 2.10
C ARG A 42 1.78 -16.71 0.98
N TRP A 43 1.62 -15.86 -0.03
CA TRP A 43 2.36 -15.98 -1.27
C TRP A 43 3.04 -14.68 -1.71
N GLY A 44 3.90 -14.79 -2.72
CA GLY A 44 4.65 -13.68 -3.32
C GLY A 44 5.98 -13.34 -2.62
N GLN A 45 6.66 -12.33 -3.13
CA GLN A 45 7.92 -11.82 -2.57
C GLN A 45 7.76 -10.37 -2.11
N TRP A 46 8.44 -10.02 -1.01
CA TRP A 46 8.44 -8.65 -0.51
C TRP A 46 9.21 -7.73 -1.46
N SER A 47 8.59 -6.60 -1.81
CA SER A 47 9.26 -5.52 -2.52
C SER A 47 10.42 -4.95 -1.72
N SER A 48 11.29 -4.18 -2.37
CA SER A 48 12.19 -3.27 -1.65
C SER A 48 11.39 -2.25 -0.81
N THR A 49 12.04 -1.70 0.23
CA THR A 49 11.40 -0.70 1.08
C THR A 49 11.25 0.61 0.32
N MET A 50 10.02 1.11 0.19
CA MET A 50 9.76 2.44 -0.35
C MET A 50 9.53 3.42 0.78
N ASN A 51 10.39 4.44 0.85
CA ASN A 51 10.33 5.48 1.87
C ASN A 51 9.96 6.81 1.25
N CYS A 52 9.22 7.63 1.99
CA CYS A 52 9.09 9.03 1.63
C CYS A 52 10.46 9.72 1.67
N PRO A 53 10.71 10.73 0.82
CA PRO A 53 11.88 11.59 0.94
C PRO A 53 12.02 12.19 2.35
N SER A 54 13.23 12.61 2.71
CA SER A 54 13.52 13.14 4.05
C SER A 54 12.53 14.21 4.48
N GLY A 55 12.08 14.11 5.74
CA GLY A 55 11.09 15.03 6.34
C GLY A 55 9.64 14.83 5.88
N LYS A 56 9.33 13.97 4.90
CA LYS A 56 7.95 13.70 4.47
C LYS A 56 7.36 12.45 5.15
N ARG A 57 6.04 12.35 5.15
CA ARG A 57 5.25 11.21 5.67
C ARG A 57 4.20 10.81 4.65
N PHE A 58 3.73 9.58 4.73
CA PHE A 58 2.59 9.12 3.95
C PHE A 58 1.34 9.87 4.38
N VAL A 59 0.63 10.45 3.42
CA VAL A 59 -0.59 11.22 3.66
C VAL A 59 -1.75 10.76 2.79
N GLY A 60 -1.55 9.78 1.92
CA GLY A 60 -2.60 9.23 1.07
C GLY A 60 -2.07 8.10 0.22
N PHE A 61 -2.98 7.33 -0.37
CA PHE A 61 -2.63 6.19 -1.20
C PHE A 61 -3.58 6.06 -2.39
N ARG A 62 -3.20 5.21 -3.34
CA ARG A 62 -4.11 4.70 -4.37
C ARG A 62 -3.69 3.28 -4.74
N LEU A 63 -4.65 2.51 -5.19
CA LEU A 63 -4.45 1.13 -5.60
C LEU A 63 -4.46 1.03 -7.12
N GLN A 64 -3.65 0.12 -7.66
CA GLN A 64 -3.78 -0.39 -9.02
C GLN A 64 -4.55 -1.69 -8.91
N VAL A 65 -5.71 -1.74 -9.55
CA VAL A 65 -6.67 -2.85 -9.46
C VAL A 65 -7.02 -3.25 -10.88
N GLU A 66 -7.22 -4.54 -11.13
CA GLU A 66 -7.81 -5.02 -12.38
C GLU A 66 -9.31 -4.80 -12.40
N ASP A 67 -9.85 -4.49 -13.57
CA ASP A 67 -11.28 -4.36 -13.75
C ASP A 67 -11.96 -5.73 -13.60
N ARG A 68 -13.24 -5.73 -13.23
CA ARG A 68 -14.06 -6.94 -13.08
C ARG A 68 -13.96 -7.84 -14.30
N GLN A 69 -13.53 -9.09 -14.11
CA GLN A 69 -13.37 -10.08 -15.18
C GLN A 69 -14.65 -10.90 -15.43
N GLY A 70 -15.74 -10.68 -14.68
CA GLY A 70 -17.04 -11.30 -14.93
C GLY A 70 -17.42 -12.35 -13.88
N LYS A 71 -17.70 -13.61 -14.28
CA LYS A 71 -18.09 -14.68 -13.33
C LYS A 71 -16.85 -15.36 -12.74
N GLY A 72 -16.33 -14.85 -11.62
CA GLY A 72 -15.15 -15.32 -10.89
C GLY A 72 -14.34 -14.15 -10.33
N ASP A 73 -13.53 -14.36 -9.28
CA ASP A 73 -12.85 -13.35 -8.42
C ASP A 73 -12.54 -12.00 -9.09
N ASP A 74 -13.02 -10.94 -8.45
CA ASP A 74 -13.64 -9.86 -9.20
C ASP A 74 -13.05 -8.48 -8.88
N THR A 75 -11.89 -8.38 -8.21
CA THR A 75 -11.03 -7.17 -8.10
C THR A 75 -9.95 -7.37 -7.03
N ALA A 76 -8.79 -7.90 -7.41
CA ALA A 76 -7.61 -7.88 -6.53
C ALA A 76 -6.83 -6.57 -6.70
N ALA A 77 -6.39 -5.99 -5.58
CA ALA A 77 -5.38 -4.94 -5.66
C ALA A 77 -4.06 -5.59 -6.08
N ASN A 78 -3.42 -5.08 -7.12
CA ASN A 78 -2.15 -5.61 -7.62
C ASN A 78 -0.98 -4.76 -7.13
N TYR A 79 -1.14 -3.43 -7.05
CA TYR A 79 -0.10 -2.51 -6.59
C TYR A 79 -0.64 -1.36 -5.75
N VAL A 80 0.22 -0.75 -4.95
CA VAL A 80 -0.10 0.45 -4.17
C VAL A 80 0.91 1.57 -4.44
N ARG A 81 0.40 2.79 -4.62
CA ARG A 81 1.18 4.02 -4.60
C ARG A 81 0.80 4.87 -3.41
N PHE A 82 1.79 5.51 -2.82
CA PHE A 82 1.62 6.44 -1.72
C PHE A 82 1.95 7.88 -2.14
N ARG A 83 1.27 8.81 -1.49
CA ARG A 83 1.54 10.24 -1.55
C ARG A 83 2.25 10.66 -0.28
N CYS A 84 3.37 11.35 -0.44
CA CYS A 84 4.22 11.85 0.63
C CYS A 84 4.13 13.37 0.71
N ARG A 85 3.98 13.92 1.92
CA ARG A 85 4.00 15.38 2.19
C ARG A 85 4.68 15.64 3.53
N ARG A 86 5.21 16.85 3.75
CA ARG A 86 5.60 17.26 5.11
C ARG A 86 4.34 17.42 5.96
N VAL A 87 4.50 17.24 7.27
CA VAL A 87 3.40 17.33 8.24
C VAL A 87 2.78 18.74 8.26
N ASN A 88 3.60 19.78 8.13
CA ASN A 88 3.17 21.18 8.02
C ASN A 88 2.65 21.58 6.62
N GLY A 89 2.64 20.67 5.64
CA GLY A 89 2.09 20.93 4.29
C GLY A 89 3.15 20.95 3.18
N GLY A 90 2.85 21.68 2.10
CA GLY A 90 3.73 21.84 0.94
C GLY A 90 3.61 20.77 -0.15
N ALA A 91 4.59 20.76 -1.07
CA ALA A 91 4.58 19.94 -2.27
C ALA A 91 4.58 18.44 -1.98
N THR A 92 3.72 17.71 -2.70
CA THR A 92 3.57 16.26 -2.55
C THR A 92 4.51 15.50 -3.49
N ARG A 93 4.96 14.32 -3.07
CA ARG A 93 5.73 13.38 -3.90
C ARG A 93 5.01 12.04 -3.94
N ARG A 94 4.93 11.41 -5.10
CA ARG A 94 4.31 10.08 -5.28
C ARG A 94 5.42 9.03 -5.26
N ILE A 95 5.23 7.95 -4.51
CA ILE A 95 6.14 6.79 -4.47
C ILE A 95 5.34 5.49 -4.64
N GLY A 96 5.98 4.42 -5.10
CA GLY A 96 5.33 3.15 -5.43
C GLY A 96 5.62 2.73 -6.87
N THR A 97 5.72 1.43 -7.12
CA THR A 97 5.86 0.93 -8.49
C THR A 97 4.50 0.92 -9.20
N LYS A 98 4.52 0.69 -10.51
CA LYS A 98 3.36 0.35 -11.33
C LYS A 98 3.60 -1.07 -11.82
N GLY A 99 2.55 -1.88 -11.83
CA GLY A 99 2.56 -3.16 -12.52
C GLY A 99 2.05 -3.09 -13.94
N MET A 100 2.23 -4.22 -14.64
CA MET A 100 1.68 -4.44 -15.98
C MET A 100 0.16 -4.57 -15.98
N TRP A 101 -0.43 -5.02 -14.87
CA TRP A 101 -1.85 -5.38 -14.76
C TRP A 101 -2.68 -4.32 -14.03
N GLY A 102 -3.89 -4.07 -14.54
CA GLY A 102 -4.87 -3.14 -13.97
C GLY A 102 -4.55 -1.65 -14.14
N THR A 103 -5.47 -0.80 -13.69
CA THR A 103 -5.33 0.66 -13.72
C THR A 103 -5.32 1.25 -12.32
N PHE A 104 -4.62 2.38 -12.15
CA PHE A 104 -4.65 3.08 -10.89
C PHE A 104 -5.96 3.85 -10.75
N GLY A 105 -6.72 3.53 -9.71
CA GLY A 105 -7.90 4.30 -9.35
C GLY A 105 -7.57 5.70 -8.81
N ALA A 106 -8.61 6.37 -8.33
CA ALA A 106 -8.51 7.67 -7.70
C ALA A 106 -7.58 7.63 -6.47
N TRP A 107 -7.02 8.79 -6.13
CA TRP A 107 -6.32 8.95 -4.86
C TRP A 107 -7.30 8.99 -3.70
N SER A 108 -6.91 8.38 -2.58
CA SER A 108 -7.59 8.62 -1.31
C SER A 108 -7.57 10.11 -0.96
N ASN A 109 -8.47 10.51 -0.07
CA ASN A 109 -8.35 11.76 0.64
C ASN A 109 -6.96 11.86 1.29
N SER A 110 -6.40 13.06 1.26
CA SER A 110 -5.12 13.32 1.91
C SER A 110 -5.34 13.60 3.39
N CYS A 111 -4.47 13.07 4.25
CA CYS A 111 -4.46 13.40 5.67
C CYS A 111 -4.42 14.93 5.87
N PRO A 112 -5.15 15.48 6.85
CA PRO A 112 -5.06 16.89 7.24
C PRO A 112 -3.64 17.35 7.53
N ARG A 113 -3.38 18.67 7.50
CA ARG A 113 -2.12 19.22 8.00
C ARG A 113 -1.96 18.83 9.47
N GLY A 114 -0.73 18.58 9.91
CA GLY A 114 -0.45 18.06 11.25
C GLY A 114 -0.54 16.53 11.37
N SER A 115 -1.02 15.82 10.34
CA SER A 115 -1.26 14.37 10.42
C SER A 115 -0.63 13.58 9.26
N ALA A 116 -0.59 12.26 9.43
CA ALA A 116 -0.07 11.28 8.48
C ALA A 116 -0.83 9.96 8.64
N ILE A 117 -0.65 9.04 7.70
CA ILE A 117 -1.15 7.67 7.85
C ILE A 117 -0.51 7.05 9.09
N CYS A 118 -1.35 6.61 10.03
CA CYS A 118 -0.94 6.08 11.33
C CYS A 118 -1.31 4.60 11.55
N GLY A 119 -2.01 3.98 10.61
CA GLY A 119 -2.47 2.60 10.69
C GLY A 119 -2.89 2.07 9.33
N LEU A 120 -3.20 0.77 9.27
CA LEU A 120 -3.75 0.14 8.07
C LEU A 120 -4.75 -0.95 8.46
N LYS A 121 -5.76 -1.14 7.61
CA LYS A 121 -6.68 -2.28 7.65
C LYS A 121 -6.79 -2.79 6.21
N VAL A 122 -6.73 -4.10 6.04
CA VAL A 122 -6.86 -4.76 4.74
C VAL A 122 -8.07 -5.67 4.76
N LYS A 123 -8.69 -5.85 3.60
CA LYS A 123 -9.69 -6.89 3.35
C LYS A 123 -9.02 -7.91 2.44
N ILE A 124 -8.98 -9.17 2.88
CA ILE A 124 -8.31 -10.27 2.19
C ILE A 124 -9.36 -11.35 1.96
N GLU A 125 -9.38 -11.87 0.75
CA GLU A 125 -10.22 -13.01 0.38
C GLU A 125 -9.70 -14.31 1.01
N LYS A 126 -10.60 -15.27 1.26
CA LYS A 126 -10.16 -16.57 1.79
C LYS A 126 -9.30 -17.27 0.75
N PRO A 127 -8.24 -17.99 1.16
CA PRO A 127 -7.47 -18.84 0.26
C PRO A 127 -8.41 -19.84 -0.43
N GLN A 128 -8.38 -19.89 -1.77
CA GLN A 128 -9.07 -20.91 -2.57
C GLN A 128 -8.28 -22.22 -2.57
#